data_AF-A0AAD7HXY4-F1
#
_entry.id   AF-A0AAD7HXY4-F1
#
_cell.length_a   1.000
_cell.length_b   1.000
_cell.length_c   1.000
_cell.angle_alpha   90.00
_cell.angle_beta   90.00
_cell.angle_gamma   90.00
#
_symmetry.space_group_name_H-M   'P 1'
#
loop_
_entity.id
_entity.type
_entity.pdbx_description
1 polymer ?
#
loop_
_entity_poly.entity_id
_entity_poly.type
_entity_poly.pdbx_seq_one_letter_code
_entity_poly.pdbx_strand_id
1 'polypeptide(L)'
;MASPGDDELQTALTQLKAANPALGIPKLHALLRTEYPDWAVSEKRMRKVLATIAPPEADTGPPHPSSQLVEGLDIAQWTPRVDVRLFDKRKGKGLVATQKIKAGETIWLEDPFVIAPQWEIYDKQRAGAACSLCTTLFAHSPEARARCPHCPAAFCNALCRKRADKTHPLLCAAQNPSSMPLLRWARSKEWLALHALVQCTARVLLANAAGEAARAADWAVVRGFAVLGMEERAKYSFRAEPDRETWKSAFELFCAAFHRPRREEAPAKNLTDEERRVAAILRKPLPAEIESALFDYDAGFLRGLGRMSLNLEAHGGLYTLHAHLNHGCAPNVSVRHLDQRHALSRITVKALADIKPGQELLITYVNPATGYAERRAALEAWGFVCQCARCAEEGRDWAPPAEPEGLGDLASELKAGLGVM
;
A
#
# COMPACT_ATOMS: atom_id res chain seq x y z
N MET A 1 34.36 29.49 15.12
CA MET A 1 33.70 28.58 14.16
C MET A 1 34.60 27.38 13.94
N ALA A 2 34.06 26.17 14.05
CA ALA A 2 34.79 24.93 13.83
C ALA A 2 34.66 24.52 12.34
N SER A 3 35.73 23.98 11.76
CA SER A 3 35.68 23.40 10.43
C SER A 3 35.27 21.93 10.57
N PRO A 4 34.05 21.51 10.17
CA PRO A 4 33.62 20.11 10.30
C PRO A 4 34.50 19.19 9.45
N GLY A 5 34.52 17.90 9.76
CA GLY A 5 35.14 16.88 8.89
C GLY A 5 34.42 16.79 7.54
N ASP A 6 35.10 16.29 6.49
CA ASP A 6 34.46 16.14 5.17
C ASP A 6 33.30 15.11 5.21
N ASP A 7 33.36 14.08 6.05
CA ASP A 7 32.29 13.08 6.25
C ASP A 7 31.04 13.66 6.95
N GLU A 8 31.26 14.51 7.97
CA GLU A 8 30.18 15.21 8.68
C GLU A 8 29.50 16.22 7.76
N LEU A 9 30.30 16.96 6.99
CA LEU A 9 29.82 17.91 6.00
C LEU A 9 29.06 17.20 4.87
N GLN A 10 29.54 16.05 4.40
CA GLN A 10 28.87 15.23 3.40
C GLN A 10 27.51 14.72 3.88
N THR A 11 27.43 14.27 5.13
CA THR A 11 26.18 13.80 5.74
C THR A 11 25.15 14.92 5.82
N ALA A 12 25.54 16.10 6.32
CA ALA A 12 24.66 17.26 6.42
C ALA A 12 24.18 17.75 5.05
N LEU A 13 25.08 17.82 4.06
CA LEU A 13 24.73 18.24 2.69
C LEU A 13 23.81 17.24 1.98
N THR A 14 23.97 15.95 2.24
CA THR A 14 23.08 14.90 1.71
C THR A 14 21.66 15.06 2.26
N GLN A 15 21.52 15.29 3.56
CA GLN A 15 20.22 15.53 4.22
C GLN A 15 19.56 16.82 3.72
N LEU A 16 20.31 17.92 3.65
CA LEU A 16 19.83 19.22 3.18
C LEU A 16 19.36 19.17 1.72
N LYS A 17 20.10 18.48 0.84
CA LYS A 17 19.74 18.30 -0.58
C LYS A 17 18.55 17.36 -0.75
N ALA A 18 18.41 16.33 0.08
CA ALA A 18 17.26 15.43 0.09
C ALA A 18 15.98 16.14 0.54
N ALA A 19 16.06 16.99 1.57
CA ALA A 19 14.95 17.79 2.06
C ALA A 19 14.58 18.95 1.10
N ASN A 20 15.54 19.42 0.29
CA ASN A 20 15.37 20.59 -0.58
C ASN A 20 15.89 20.33 -2.02
N PRO A 21 15.27 19.42 -2.79
CA PRO A 21 15.81 18.95 -4.06
C PRO A 21 15.89 20.01 -5.17
N ALA A 22 15.12 21.11 -5.05
CA ALA A 22 15.06 22.20 -6.03
C ALA A 22 16.03 23.37 -5.74
N LEU A 23 16.76 23.36 -4.62
CA LEU A 23 17.65 24.48 -4.26
C LEU A 23 18.99 24.41 -5.01
N GLY A 24 19.33 25.51 -5.66
CA GLY A 24 20.67 25.71 -6.22
C GLY A 24 21.73 25.92 -5.15
N ILE A 25 23.00 25.69 -5.53
CA ILE A 25 24.17 25.70 -4.63
C ILE A 25 24.26 26.95 -3.72
N PRO A 26 24.04 28.19 -4.20
CA PRO A 26 24.11 29.37 -3.32
C PRO A 26 23.05 29.39 -2.22
N LYS A 27 21.83 28.91 -2.52
CA LYS A 27 20.74 28.83 -1.55
C LYS A 27 20.97 27.70 -0.54
N LEU A 28 21.52 26.58 -1.00
CA LEU A 28 21.89 25.46 -0.14
C LEU A 28 23.02 25.83 0.83
N HIS A 29 23.98 26.65 0.40
CA HIS A 29 25.05 27.19 1.26
C HIS A 29 24.51 28.11 2.35
N ALA A 30 23.57 29.00 2.00
CA ALA A 30 22.90 29.85 2.97
C ALA A 30 22.11 29.05 4.02
N LEU A 31 21.45 27.97 3.58
CA LEU A 31 20.71 27.06 4.47
C LEU A 31 21.66 26.30 5.41
N LEU A 32 22.78 25.77 4.90
CA LEU A 32 23.81 25.12 5.71
C LEU A 32 24.33 26.06 6.82
N ARG A 33 24.56 27.33 6.51
CA ARG A 33 25.02 28.34 7.50
C ARG A 33 23.94 28.72 8.51
N THR A 34 22.67 28.48 8.20
CA THR A 34 21.55 28.75 9.09
C THR A 34 21.35 27.58 10.06
N GLU A 35 21.41 26.34 9.56
CA GLU A 35 21.26 25.14 10.39
C GLU A 35 22.52 24.81 11.22
N TYR A 36 23.70 25.16 10.70
CA TYR A 36 24.99 24.91 11.36
C TYR A 36 25.76 26.22 11.54
N PRO A 37 25.32 27.12 12.43
CA PRO A 37 25.90 28.46 12.59
C PRO A 37 27.36 28.44 13.08
N ASP A 38 27.77 27.37 13.75
CA ASP A 38 29.14 27.20 14.27
C ASP A 38 30.14 26.71 13.23
N TRP A 39 29.69 26.31 12.04
CA TRP A 39 30.53 25.70 11.01
C TRP A 39 31.18 26.74 10.08
N ALA A 40 32.50 26.64 9.92
CA ALA A 40 33.26 27.40 8.93
C ALA A 40 33.39 26.60 7.61
N VAL A 41 32.40 26.74 6.72
CA VAL A 41 32.38 26.07 5.41
C VAL A 41 32.27 27.09 4.29
N SER A 42 33.28 27.14 3.41
CA SER A 42 33.24 27.98 2.21
C SER A 42 32.38 27.34 1.12
N GLU A 43 31.75 28.16 0.27
CA GLU A 43 30.95 27.67 -0.86
C GLU A 43 31.78 26.79 -1.81
N LYS A 44 33.07 27.13 -1.99
CA LYS A 44 34.03 26.33 -2.78
C LYS A 44 34.24 24.93 -2.18
N ARG A 45 34.39 24.83 -0.86
CA ARG A 45 34.53 23.53 -0.16
C ARG A 45 33.23 22.74 -0.23
N MET A 46 32.08 23.40 -0.03
CA MET A 46 30.76 22.78 -0.18
C MET A 46 30.55 22.22 -1.60
N ARG A 47 30.93 22.97 -2.65
CA ARG A 47 30.88 22.50 -4.04
C ARG A 47 31.76 21.27 -4.27
N LYS A 48 32.97 21.24 -3.70
CA LYS A 48 33.88 20.10 -3.79
C LYS A 48 33.29 18.84 -3.14
N VAL A 49 32.70 18.98 -1.95
CA VAL A 49 32.04 17.86 -1.24
C VAL A 49 30.72 17.45 -1.92
N LEU A 50 29.96 18.40 -2.49
CA LEU A 50 28.78 18.08 -3.31
C LEU A 50 29.12 17.37 -4.61
N ALA A 51 30.34 17.56 -5.14
CA ALA A 51 30.82 16.83 -6.31
C ALA A 51 31.30 15.41 -5.97
N THR A 52 31.69 15.15 -4.72
CA THR A 52 31.99 13.78 -4.22
C THR A 52 30.73 13.04 -3.77
N ILE A 53 29.66 13.76 -3.43
CA ILE A 53 28.30 13.20 -3.36
C ILE A 53 27.89 12.88 -4.78
N ALA A 54 28.05 11.62 -5.19
CA ALA A 54 27.56 11.16 -6.48
C ALA A 54 26.12 11.67 -6.69
N PRO A 55 25.73 12.11 -7.90
CA PRO A 55 24.30 12.15 -8.24
C PRO A 55 23.71 10.82 -7.78
N PRO A 56 22.48 10.76 -7.21
CA PRO A 56 21.92 9.48 -6.81
C PRO A 56 22.11 8.58 -8.00
N GLU A 57 22.96 7.54 -7.85
CA GLU A 57 23.16 6.58 -8.91
C GLU A 57 21.74 6.22 -9.34
N ALA A 58 21.45 6.35 -10.63
CA ALA A 58 20.26 5.73 -11.16
C ALA A 58 20.34 4.30 -10.62
N ASP A 59 19.40 3.91 -9.76
CA ASP A 59 19.43 2.59 -9.16
C ASP A 59 19.30 1.63 -10.33
N THR A 60 20.45 1.14 -10.80
CA THR A 60 20.56 0.20 -11.92
C THR A 60 20.15 -1.19 -11.48
N GLY A 61 19.83 -1.36 -10.18
CA GLY A 61 19.21 -2.54 -9.64
C GLY A 61 17.79 -2.76 -10.17
N PRO A 62 17.26 -3.99 -10.04
CA PRO A 62 15.89 -4.28 -10.39
C PRO A 62 14.92 -3.40 -9.57
N PRO A 63 13.77 -3.03 -10.15
CA PRO A 63 12.78 -2.21 -9.46
C PRO A 63 12.32 -2.92 -8.17
N HIS A 64 12.25 -2.17 -7.08
CA HIS A 64 11.93 -2.67 -5.74
C HIS A 64 10.80 -1.84 -5.11
N PRO A 65 10.04 -2.39 -4.15
CA PRO A 65 8.96 -1.66 -3.52
C PRO A 65 9.48 -0.40 -2.82
N SER A 66 8.81 0.71 -3.07
CA SER A 66 9.06 1.96 -2.36
C SER A 66 7.95 2.22 -1.34
N SER A 67 8.28 2.80 -0.20
CA SER A 67 7.32 3.22 0.82
C SER A 67 7.76 4.52 1.47
N GLN A 68 6.81 5.24 2.07
CA GLN A 68 7.06 6.52 2.74
C GLN A 68 6.54 6.48 4.18
N LEU A 69 7.16 7.28 5.05
CA LEU A 69 6.64 7.50 6.39
C LEU A 69 5.29 8.22 6.29
N VAL A 70 4.35 7.85 7.16
CA VAL A 70 3.07 8.54 7.27
C VAL A 70 3.30 9.74 8.19
N GLU A 71 3.31 10.94 7.62
CA GLU A 71 3.48 12.19 8.37
C GLU A 71 2.39 12.34 9.44
N GLY A 72 2.79 12.65 10.67
CA GLY A 72 1.86 12.85 11.79
C GLY A 72 1.15 11.58 12.28
N LEU A 73 1.66 10.39 11.95
CA LEU A 73 1.10 9.14 12.44
C LEU A 73 1.21 9.01 13.96
N ASP A 74 0.08 9.14 14.66
CA ASP A 74 0.00 8.83 16.08
C ASP A 74 -0.05 7.31 16.31
N ILE A 75 1.11 6.70 16.60
CA ILE A 75 1.25 5.26 16.85
C ILE A 75 0.61 4.88 18.20
N ALA A 76 0.59 5.81 19.17
CA ALA A 76 0.13 5.56 20.53
C ALA A 76 -1.36 5.20 20.58
N GLN A 77 -2.14 5.56 19.56
CA GLN A 77 -3.54 5.14 19.42
C GLN A 77 -3.70 3.61 19.35
N TRP A 78 -2.67 2.88 18.89
CA TRP A 78 -2.66 1.41 18.87
C TRP A 78 -1.79 0.83 19.99
N THR A 79 -0.57 1.36 20.15
CA THR A 79 0.38 0.86 21.16
C THR A 79 1.54 1.83 21.36
N PRO A 80 2.00 2.05 22.62
CA PRO A 80 3.22 2.82 22.89
C PRO A 80 4.51 1.99 22.73
N ARG A 81 4.38 0.70 22.40
CA ARG A 81 5.49 -0.27 22.48
C ARG A 81 6.31 -0.40 21.19
N VAL A 82 5.94 0.33 20.15
CA VAL A 82 6.61 0.28 18.85
C VAL A 82 6.78 1.70 18.31
N ASP A 83 7.76 1.86 17.44
CA ASP A 83 7.99 3.09 16.69
C ASP A 83 8.33 2.77 15.23
N VAL A 84 8.08 3.72 14.33
CA VAL A 84 8.41 3.57 12.91
C VAL A 84 9.84 4.02 12.66
N ARG A 85 10.60 3.20 11.94
CA ARG A 85 11.96 3.50 11.51
C ARG A 85 12.10 3.38 10.00
N LEU A 86 12.76 4.33 9.36
CA LEU A 86 13.23 4.17 7.99
C LEU A 86 14.60 3.47 8.03
N PHE A 87 14.71 2.31 7.37
CA PHE A 87 15.94 1.52 7.36
C PHE A 87 16.88 1.96 6.25
N ASP A 88 16.47 1.76 4.99
CA ASP A 88 17.20 2.15 3.79
C ASP A 88 16.25 2.21 2.60
N LYS A 89 16.76 2.53 1.40
CA LYS A 89 15.94 2.65 0.18
C LYS A 89 15.26 1.34 -0.23
N ARG A 90 15.92 0.18 -0.02
CA ARG A 90 15.46 -1.14 -0.47
C ARG A 90 14.51 -1.79 0.51
N LYS A 91 14.80 -1.69 1.80
CA LYS A 91 13.95 -2.22 2.88
C LYS A 91 12.80 -1.28 3.25
N GLY A 92 12.98 0.02 3.00
CA GLY A 92 11.99 1.03 3.29
C GLY A 92 11.77 1.22 4.79
N LYS A 93 10.52 1.49 5.16
CA LYS A 93 10.11 1.67 6.55
C LYS A 93 9.88 0.33 7.25
N GLY A 94 10.02 0.31 8.56
CA GLY A 94 9.74 -0.85 9.40
C GLY A 94 9.28 -0.43 10.80
N LEU A 95 8.84 -1.39 11.62
CA LEU A 95 8.54 -1.16 13.04
C LEU A 95 9.65 -1.72 13.92
N VAL A 96 10.03 -0.97 14.95
CA VAL A 96 10.96 -1.41 15.99
C VAL A 96 10.30 -1.35 17.36
N ALA A 97 10.64 -2.27 18.25
CA ALA A 97 10.15 -2.26 19.62
C ALA A 97 10.80 -1.11 20.42
N THR A 98 10.01 -0.31 21.14
CA THR A 98 10.53 0.74 22.05
C THR A 98 10.84 0.19 23.44
N GLN A 99 10.27 -0.96 23.78
CA GLN A 99 10.43 -1.63 25.06
C GLN A 99 10.47 -3.16 24.87
N LYS A 100 10.75 -3.89 25.96
CA LYS A 100 10.71 -5.35 25.95
C LYS A 100 9.26 -5.83 25.76
N ILE A 101 9.08 -6.83 24.90
CA ILE A 101 7.80 -7.51 24.64
C ILE A 101 8.03 -9.01 24.83
N LYS A 102 7.14 -9.68 25.57
CA LYS A 102 7.28 -11.12 25.85
C LYS A 102 6.61 -11.99 24.79
N ALA A 103 7.15 -13.18 24.59
CA ALA A 103 6.54 -14.18 23.72
C ALA A 103 5.06 -14.43 24.12
N GLY A 104 4.17 -14.47 23.13
CA GLY A 104 2.73 -14.68 23.33
C GLY A 104 1.93 -13.42 23.66
N GLU A 105 2.57 -12.29 23.96
CA GLU A 105 1.87 -11.03 24.21
C GLU A 105 1.21 -10.49 22.94
N THR A 106 0.01 -9.95 23.10
CA THR A 106 -0.60 -9.08 22.10
C THR A 106 0.09 -7.73 22.13
N ILE A 107 0.62 -7.27 20.99
CA ILE A 107 1.33 -5.99 20.84
C ILE A 107 0.34 -4.85 20.57
N TRP A 108 -0.60 -5.04 19.64
CA TRP A 108 -1.73 -4.16 19.38
C TRP A 108 -2.89 -4.89 18.68
N LEU A 109 -4.03 -4.22 18.61
CA LEU A 109 -5.17 -4.57 17.75
C LEU A 109 -5.41 -3.42 16.78
N GLU A 110 -5.82 -3.72 15.55
CA GLU A 110 -6.03 -2.70 14.53
C GLU A 110 -7.28 -3.00 13.70
N ASP A 111 -8.15 -2.00 13.56
CA ASP A 111 -9.26 -2.01 12.61
C ASP A 111 -8.75 -1.59 11.21
N PRO A 112 -9.31 -2.14 10.13
CA PRO A 112 -8.84 -1.85 8.79
C PRO A 112 -9.09 -0.39 8.41
N PHE A 113 -8.11 0.22 7.75
CA PHE A 113 -8.25 1.48 7.02
C PHE A 113 -9.31 1.34 5.93
N VAL A 114 -9.22 0.30 5.11
CA VAL A 114 -10.32 -0.15 4.24
C VAL A 114 -10.33 -1.67 4.19
N ILE A 115 -11.48 -2.24 3.85
CA ILE A 115 -11.67 -3.68 3.77
C ILE A 115 -12.26 -4.03 2.40
N ALA A 116 -11.53 -4.83 1.65
CA ALA A 116 -12.01 -5.52 0.46
C ALA A 116 -12.18 -6.99 0.87
N PRO A 117 -13.34 -7.38 1.41
CA PRO A 117 -13.52 -8.74 1.91
C PRO A 117 -13.29 -9.78 0.81
N GLN A 118 -12.83 -10.96 1.23
CA GLN A 118 -12.83 -12.16 0.40
C GLN A 118 -14.21 -12.40 -0.22
N TRP A 119 -14.24 -13.05 -1.38
CA TRP A 119 -15.43 -13.08 -2.23
C TRP A 119 -16.63 -13.77 -1.58
N GLU A 120 -16.40 -14.77 -0.74
CA GLU A 120 -17.43 -15.43 0.05
C GLU A 120 -18.12 -14.44 0.99
N ILE A 121 -17.34 -13.62 1.71
CA ILE A 121 -17.84 -12.59 2.62
C ILE A 121 -18.48 -11.45 1.84
N TYR A 122 -17.89 -11.04 0.71
CA TYR A 122 -18.46 -10.04 -0.19
C TYR A 122 -19.86 -10.47 -0.66
N ASP A 123 -20.04 -11.72 -1.09
CA ASP A 123 -21.33 -12.25 -1.53
C ASP A 123 -22.34 -12.25 -0.37
N LYS A 124 -21.93 -12.59 0.86
CA LYS A 124 -22.77 -12.44 2.06
C LYS A 124 -23.14 -10.98 2.35
N GLN A 125 -22.22 -10.02 2.15
CA GLN A 125 -22.54 -8.59 2.31
C GLN A 125 -23.55 -8.12 1.25
N ARG A 126 -23.41 -8.57 -0.01
CA ARG A 126 -24.36 -8.26 -1.09
C ARG A 126 -25.75 -8.84 -0.80
N ALA A 127 -25.82 -10.01 -0.18
CA ALA A 127 -27.06 -10.64 0.27
C ALA A 127 -27.64 -10.05 1.58
N GLY A 128 -26.96 -9.07 2.21
CA GLY A 128 -27.37 -8.53 3.51
C GLY A 128 -27.22 -9.51 4.69
N ALA A 129 -26.44 -10.58 4.48
CA ALA A 129 -26.13 -11.62 5.47
C ALA A 129 -24.84 -11.35 6.25
N ALA A 130 -24.09 -10.31 5.90
CA ALA A 130 -22.92 -9.84 6.62
C ALA A 130 -22.89 -8.30 6.70
N CYS A 131 -22.24 -7.78 7.75
CA CYS A 131 -22.03 -6.35 7.91
C CYS A 131 -21.19 -5.81 6.76
N SER A 132 -21.72 -4.80 6.06
CA SER A 132 -21.05 -4.16 4.92
C SER A 132 -19.83 -3.31 5.31
N LEU A 133 -19.52 -3.19 6.61
CA LEU A 133 -18.31 -2.56 7.12
C LEU A 133 -17.37 -3.56 7.80
N CYS A 134 -17.75 -4.12 8.95
CA CYS A 134 -16.83 -4.94 9.78
C CYS A 134 -16.87 -6.44 9.46
N THR A 135 -17.44 -6.81 8.30
CA THR A 135 -17.52 -8.17 7.74
C THR A 135 -18.20 -9.24 8.61
N THR A 136 -18.68 -8.87 9.80
CA THR A 136 -19.37 -9.77 10.74
C THR A 136 -20.56 -10.44 10.09
N LEU A 137 -20.57 -11.77 10.10
CA LEU A 137 -21.71 -12.56 9.65
C LEU A 137 -22.87 -12.38 10.61
N PHE A 138 -24.06 -12.17 10.07
CA PHE A 138 -25.24 -12.10 10.92
C PHE A 138 -25.76 -13.51 11.21
N ALA A 139 -26.00 -13.80 12.49
CA ALA A 139 -26.75 -14.99 12.88
C ALA A 139 -28.20 -14.93 12.32
N HIS A 140 -28.90 -16.07 12.35
CA HIS A 140 -30.23 -16.24 11.76
C HIS A 140 -31.33 -15.32 12.31
N SER A 141 -31.11 -14.58 13.42
CA SER A 141 -32.08 -13.58 13.90
C SER A 141 -31.79 -12.15 13.38
N PRO A 142 -32.76 -11.45 12.77
CA PRO A 142 -32.63 -10.10 12.21
C PRO A 142 -32.76 -8.96 13.24
N GLU A 143 -32.53 -9.20 14.52
CA GLU A 143 -32.72 -8.18 15.56
C GLU A 143 -31.71 -7.00 15.43
N ALA A 144 -32.25 -5.78 15.47
CA ALA A 144 -31.58 -4.48 15.58
C ALA A 144 -30.44 -4.14 14.58
N ARG A 145 -30.50 -4.64 13.33
CA ARG A 145 -29.52 -4.25 12.28
C ARG A 145 -29.81 -2.84 11.75
N ALA A 146 -28.76 -2.01 11.64
CA ALA A 146 -28.87 -0.76 10.89
C ALA A 146 -28.78 -1.04 9.39
N ARG A 147 -29.51 -0.27 8.57
CA ARG A 147 -29.54 -0.44 7.11
C ARG A 147 -29.20 0.87 6.40
N CYS A 148 -28.68 0.76 5.17
CA CYS A 148 -28.62 1.90 4.28
C CYS A 148 -30.05 2.28 3.84
N PRO A 149 -30.42 3.57 3.81
CA PRO A 149 -31.73 4.00 3.33
C PRO A 149 -31.89 3.90 1.81
N HIS A 150 -30.81 3.64 1.06
CA HIS A 150 -30.82 3.66 -0.41
C HIS A 150 -30.58 2.28 -1.04
N CYS A 151 -29.92 1.35 -0.35
CA CYS A 151 -29.58 0.05 -0.92
C CYS A 151 -29.68 -1.08 0.13
N PRO A 152 -29.61 -2.36 -0.28
CA PRO A 152 -29.74 -3.49 0.65
C PRO A 152 -28.62 -3.66 1.69
N ALA A 153 -27.60 -2.80 1.71
CA ALA A 153 -26.49 -2.89 2.65
C ALA A 153 -26.97 -2.85 4.11
N ALA A 154 -26.46 -3.80 4.91
CA ALA A 154 -26.79 -3.98 6.31
C ALA A 154 -25.53 -3.86 7.19
N PHE A 155 -25.73 -3.40 8.41
CA PHE A 155 -24.67 -3.09 9.37
C PHE A 155 -25.04 -3.63 10.75
N CYS A 156 -24.05 -4.01 11.55
CA CYS A 156 -24.29 -4.53 12.91
C CYS A 156 -25.12 -3.57 13.76
N ASN A 157 -24.86 -2.26 13.65
CA ASN A 157 -25.52 -1.21 14.42
C ASN A 157 -25.31 0.16 13.75
N ALA A 158 -25.85 1.22 14.38
CA ALA A 158 -25.74 2.59 13.89
C ALA A 158 -24.29 3.08 13.76
N LEU A 159 -23.36 2.61 14.60
CA LEU A 159 -21.94 2.96 14.54
C LEU A 159 -21.28 2.38 13.29
N CYS A 160 -21.51 1.09 12.98
CA CYS A 160 -21.02 0.50 11.73
C CYS A 160 -21.60 1.21 10.51
N ARG A 161 -22.89 1.54 10.51
CA ARG A 161 -23.50 2.32 9.43
C ARG A 161 -22.81 3.68 9.27
N LYS A 162 -22.60 4.41 10.38
CA LYS A 162 -21.98 5.74 10.33
C LYS A 162 -20.52 5.68 9.87
N ARG A 163 -19.75 4.69 10.33
CA ARG A 163 -18.36 4.49 9.89
C ARG A 163 -18.26 4.10 8.41
N ALA A 164 -19.29 3.46 7.87
CA ALA A 164 -19.36 3.15 6.44
C ALA A 164 -19.52 4.39 5.55
N ASP A 165 -19.90 5.56 6.09
CA ASP A 165 -19.91 6.83 5.33
C ASP A 165 -18.55 7.16 4.69
N LYS A 166 -17.46 6.54 5.17
CA LYS A 166 -16.10 6.70 4.62
C LYS A 166 -15.92 6.05 3.24
N THR A 167 -16.75 5.09 2.83
CA THR A 167 -16.61 4.41 1.52
C THR A 167 -17.96 4.19 0.84
N HIS A 168 -18.97 3.83 1.62
CA HIS A 168 -20.26 3.35 1.13
C HIS A 168 -21.00 4.30 0.18
N PRO A 169 -21.03 5.64 0.36
CA PRO A 169 -21.76 6.51 -0.56
C PRO A 169 -21.35 6.35 -2.03
N LEU A 170 -20.05 6.19 -2.29
CA LEU A 170 -19.52 5.96 -3.65
C LEU A 170 -19.62 4.50 -4.12
N LEU A 171 -19.90 3.56 -3.22
CA LEU A 171 -20.04 2.13 -3.51
C LEU A 171 -21.48 1.63 -3.34
N CYS A 172 -22.42 2.56 -3.14
CA CYS A 172 -23.82 2.29 -2.93
C CYS A 172 -24.52 2.23 -4.29
N ALA A 173 -25.08 1.07 -4.63
CA ALA A 173 -25.71 0.81 -5.93
C ALA A 173 -26.77 1.85 -6.33
N ALA A 174 -27.45 2.47 -5.36
CA ALA A 174 -28.46 3.49 -5.61
C ALA A 174 -27.92 4.93 -5.68
N GLN A 175 -26.79 5.20 -5.00
CA GLN A 175 -26.20 6.54 -4.97
C GLN A 175 -25.18 6.73 -6.10
N ASN A 176 -24.38 5.69 -6.37
CA ASN A 176 -23.43 5.61 -7.46
C ASN A 176 -23.61 4.30 -8.24
N PRO A 177 -24.61 4.20 -9.14
CA PRO A 177 -24.84 3.00 -9.93
C PRO A 177 -23.64 2.63 -10.83
N SER A 178 -22.84 3.61 -11.26
CA SER A 178 -21.65 3.42 -12.10
C SER A 178 -20.52 2.65 -11.40
N SER A 179 -20.56 2.53 -10.07
CA SER A 179 -19.66 1.64 -9.32
C SER A 179 -19.98 0.14 -9.51
N MET A 180 -21.20 -0.21 -9.91
CA MET A 180 -21.66 -1.59 -9.93
C MET A 180 -21.08 -2.44 -11.05
N PRO A 181 -20.91 -1.96 -12.30
CA PRO A 181 -20.18 -2.69 -13.33
C PRO A 181 -18.75 -3.05 -12.91
N LEU A 182 -18.03 -2.09 -12.32
CA LEU A 182 -16.67 -2.29 -11.82
C LEU A 182 -16.62 -3.35 -10.70
N LEU A 183 -17.51 -3.26 -9.70
CA LEU A 183 -17.57 -4.23 -8.61
C LEU A 183 -17.93 -5.64 -9.10
N ARG A 184 -18.86 -5.75 -10.06
CA ARG A 184 -19.22 -7.03 -10.68
C ARG A 184 -18.06 -7.62 -11.49
N TRP A 185 -17.33 -6.77 -12.21
CA TRP A 185 -16.13 -7.17 -12.96
C TRP A 185 -15.02 -7.66 -12.02
N ALA A 186 -14.74 -6.92 -10.95
CA ALA A 186 -13.78 -7.34 -9.93
C ALA A 186 -14.16 -8.70 -9.33
N ARG A 187 -15.46 -8.91 -9.05
CA ARG A 187 -15.97 -10.20 -8.54
C ARG A 187 -15.86 -11.34 -9.55
N SER A 188 -16.15 -11.11 -10.83
CA SER A 188 -16.10 -12.16 -11.87
C SER A 188 -14.69 -12.61 -12.19
N LYS A 189 -13.72 -11.70 -12.06
CA LYS A 189 -12.27 -11.98 -12.20
C LYS A 189 -11.62 -12.40 -10.88
N GLU A 190 -12.38 -12.44 -9.79
CA GLU A 190 -11.90 -12.67 -8.42
C GLU A 190 -10.70 -11.79 -8.01
N TRP A 191 -10.65 -10.56 -8.54
CA TRP A 191 -9.49 -9.68 -8.43
C TRP A 191 -9.51 -8.81 -7.17
N LEU A 192 -8.98 -9.34 -6.06
CA LEU A 192 -9.02 -8.67 -4.76
C LEU A 192 -8.27 -7.33 -4.72
N ALA A 193 -7.15 -7.22 -5.44
CA ALA A 193 -6.39 -5.97 -5.52
C ALA A 193 -7.21 -4.84 -6.18
N LEU A 194 -7.99 -5.14 -7.23
CA LEU A 194 -8.92 -4.17 -7.81
C LEU A 194 -10.02 -3.79 -6.81
N HIS A 195 -10.58 -4.76 -6.10
CA HIS A 195 -11.59 -4.49 -5.07
C HIS A 195 -11.04 -3.58 -3.95
N ALA A 196 -9.81 -3.80 -3.49
CA ALA A 196 -9.15 -2.95 -2.50
C ALA A 196 -8.89 -1.54 -3.02
N LEU A 197 -8.48 -1.43 -4.29
CA LEU A 197 -8.25 -0.13 -4.93
C LEU A 197 -9.56 0.66 -4.98
N VAL A 198 -10.66 0.00 -5.34
CA VAL A 198 -12.01 0.56 -5.34
C VAL A 198 -12.41 1.09 -3.96
N GLN A 199 -12.18 0.33 -2.89
CA GLN A 199 -12.48 0.75 -1.51
C GLN A 199 -11.61 1.94 -1.08
N CYS A 200 -10.31 1.89 -1.40
CA CYS A 200 -9.34 2.91 -1.06
C CYS A 200 -9.63 4.25 -1.77
N THR A 201 -9.90 4.19 -3.08
CA THR A 201 -10.29 5.34 -3.89
C THR A 201 -11.56 5.99 -3.37
N ALA A 202 -12.60 5.19 -3.08
CA ALA A 202 -13.82 5.72 -2.50
C ALA A 202 -13.55 6.49 -1.19
N ARG A 203 -12.66 5.96 -0.34
CA ARG A 203 -12.25 6.62 0.91
C ARG A 203 -11.55 7.95 0.68
N VAL A 204 -10.53 7.99 -0.18
CA VAL A 204 -9.80 9.23 -0.49
C VAL A 204 -10.72 10.30 -1.07
N LEU A 205 -11.60 9.93 -1.99
CA LEU A 205 -12.53 10.86 -2.62
C LEU A 205 -13.56 11.44 -1.63
N LEU A 206 -14.10 10.61 -0.74
CA LEU A 206 -15.02 11.06 0.31
C LEU A 206 -14.32 11.89 1.38
N ALA A 207 -13.07 11.57 1.71
CA ALA A 207 -12.24 12.39 2.59
C ALA A 207 -11.99 13.78 1.98
N ASN A 208 -11.70 13.87 0.67
CA ASN A 208 -11.60 15.15 -0.06
C ASN A 208 -12.91 15.95 0.03
N ALA A 209 -14.06 15.31 -0.17
CA ALA A 209 -15.36 15.95 -0.02
C ALA A 209 -15.59 16.49 1.41
N ALA A 210 -15.20 15.71 2.43
CA ALA A 210 -15.33 16.08 3.83
C ALA A 210 -14.48 17.30 4.23
N GLY A 211 -13.26 17.45 3.70
CA GLY A 211 -12.41 18.62 3.97
C GLY A 211 -10.92 18.32 3.90
N GLU A 212 -10.12 19.39 3.94
CA GLU A 212 -8.66 19.31 3.79
C GLU A 212 -8.00 18.45 4.88
N ALA A 213 -8.39 18.60 6.15
CA ALA A 213 -7.82 17.80 7.24
C ALA A 213 -8.09 16.30 7.06
N ALA A 214 -9.33 15.93 6.70
CA ALA A 214 -9.70 14.54 6.44
C ALA A 214 -8.95 13.97 5.23
N ARG A 215 -8.87 14.76 4.14
CA ARG A 215 -8.10 14.43 2.94
C ARG A 215 -6.62 14.20 3.25
N ALA A 216 -5.99 15.13 3.96
CA ALA A 216 -4.57 15.05 4.29
C ALA A 216 -4.26 13.80 5.12
N ALA A 217 -5.07 13.52 6.13
CA ALA A 217 -4.92 12.33 6.97
C ALA A 217 -5.05 11.02 6.18
N ASP A 218 -6.12 10.86 5.40
CA ASP A 218 -6.32 9.62 4.62
C ASP A 218 -5.32 9.50 3.47
N TRP A 219 -4.95 10.61 2.81
CA TRP A 219 -3.95 10.60 1.73
C TRP A 219 -2.55 10.26 2.23
N ALA A 220 -2.16 10.76 3.41
CA ALA A 220 -0.88 10.40 4.04
C ALA A 220 -0.77 8.89 4.28
N VAL A 221 -1.85 8.24 4.73
CA VAL A 221 -1.89 6.78 4.89
C VAL A 221 -1.71 6.07 3.55
N VAL A 222 -2.46 6.49 2.51
CA VAL A 222 -2.40 5.86 1.18
C VAL A 222 -1.02 6.00 0.53
N ARG A 223 -0.39 7.17 0.63
CA ARG A 223 1.00 7.39 0.15
C ARG A 223 2.02 6.60 0.96
N GLY A 224 1.73 6.32 2.22
CA GLY A 224 2.60 5.53 3.07
C GLY A 224 2.67 4.05 2.67
N PHE A 225 1.63 3.48 2.06
CA PHE A 225 1.63 2.07 1.65
C PHE A 225 2.76 1.75 0.66
N ALA A 226 3.33 0.56 0.78
CA ALA A 226 4.36 0.09 -0.15
C ALA A 226 3.81 0.01 -1.57
N VAL A 227 4.59 0.39 -2.57
CA VAL A 227 4.12 0.46 -3.96
C VAL A 227 5.20 0.01 -4.93
N LEU A 228 4.76 -0.80 -5.89
CA LEU A 228 5.49 -1.24 -7.05
C LEU A 228 4.46 -1.52 -8.14
N GLY A 229 4.51 -0.80 -9.26
CA GLY A 229 3.46 -0.81 -10.27
C GLY A 229 3.28 -2.15 -10.96
N MET A 230 2.10 -2.39 -11.55
CA MET A 230 1.80 -3.67 -12.21
C MET A 230 2.78 -4.01 -13.36
N GLU A 231 3.18 -3.03 -14.17
CA GLU A 231 4.19 -3.23 -15.23
C GLU A 231 5.56 -3.58 -14.66
N GLU A 232 5.97 -2.93 -13.57
CA GLU A 232 7.22 -3.25 -12.88
C GLU A 232 7.18 -4.68 -12.34
N ARG A 233 6.07 -5.04 -11.66
CA ARG A 233 5.82 -6.38 -11.13
C ARG A 233 5.87 -7.45 -12.21
N ALA A 234 5.32 -7.17 -13.40
CA ALA A 234 5.30 -8.13 -14.49
C ALA A 234 6.69 -8.51 -15.00
N LYS A 235 7.66 -7.61 -14.95
CA LYS A 235 9.03 -7.87 -15.43
C LYS A 235 9.77 -8.94 -14.64
N TYR A 236 9.41 -9.19 -13.38
CA TYR A 236 10.15 -10.11 -12.51
C TYR A 236 9.28 -11.11 -11.74
N SER A 237 7.97 -10.85 -11.57
CA SER A 237 7.06 -11.74 -10.82
C SER A 237 6.31 -12.72 -11.70
N PHE A 238 6.06 -12.35 -12.97
CA PHE A 238 5.24 -13.14 -13.87
C PHE A 238 6.12 -13.72 -14.98
N ARG A 239 6.22 -15.05 -15.02
CA ARG A 239 6.89 -15.78 -16.12
C ARG A 239 6.03 -15.83 -17.41
N ALA A 240 4.95 -15.07 -17.43
CA ALA A 240 3.96 -14.99 -18.50
C ALA A 240 3.63 -13.53 -18.78
N GLU A 241 3.21 -13.26 -20.02
CA GLU A 241 2.83 -11.92 -20.47
C GLU A 241 1.66 -11.37 -19.63
N PRO A 242 1.74 -10.14 -19.10
CA PRO A 242 0.65 -9.56 -18.34
C PRO A 242 -0.58 -9.30 -19.22
N ASP A 243 -1.77 -9.59 -18.66
CA ASP A 243 -3.06 -9.32 -19.30
C ASP A 243 -3.42 -7.83 -19.24
N ARG A 244 -2.79 -7.06 -20.13
CA ARG A 244 -2.98 -5.61 -20.25
C ARG A 244 -4.38 -5.24 -20.74
N GLU A 245 -5.07 -6.13 -21.45
CA GLU A 245 -6.44 -5.90 -21.89
C GLU A 245 -7.37 -5.85 -20.68
N THR A 246 -7.28 -6.84 -19.78
CA THR A 246 -8.03 -6.85 -18.53
C THR A 246 -7.73 -5.61 -17.68
N TRP A 247 -6.50 -5.11 -17.67
CA TRP A 247 -6.13 -3.88 -16.94
C TRP A 247 -6.79 -2.63 -17.53
N LYS A 248 -6.79 -2.49 -18.85
CA LYS A 248 -7.45 -1.37 -19.55
C LYS A 248 -8.97 -1.38 -19.33
N SER A 249 -9.62 -2.53 -19.49
CA SER A 249 -11.06 -2.64 -19.24
C SER A 249 -11.41 -2.30 -17.78
N ALA A 250 -10.59 -2.74 -16.82
CA ALA A 250 -10.80 -2.39 -15.42
C ALA A 250 -10.61 -0.89 -15.17
N PHE A 251 -9.66 -0.24 -15.84
CA PHE A 251 -9.43 1.19 -15.73
C PHE A 251 -10.59 2.02 -16.29
N GLU A 252 -11.15 1.66 -17.44
CA GLU A 252 -12.33 2.32 -18.00
C GLU A 252 -13.52 2.27 -17.03
N LEU A 253 -13.79 1.08 -16.47
CA LEU A 253 -14.83 0.90 -15.46
C LEU A 253 -14.52 1.68 -14.18
N PHE A 254 -13.25 1.79 -13.79
CA PHE A 254 -12.79 2.55 -12.64
C PHE A 254 -13.02 4.05 -12.80
N CYS A 255 -12.66 4.61 -13.97
CA CYS A 255 -12.90 6.00 -14.30
C CYS A 255 -14.41 6.30 -14.37
N ALA A 256 -15.21 5.45 -15.01
CA ALA A 256 -16.66 5.60 -15.03
C ALA A 256 -17.29 5.59 -13.62
N ALA A 257 -16.73 4.81 -12.69
CA ALA A 257 -17.24 4.71 -11.33
C ALA A 257 -16.89 5.92 -10.44
N PHE A 258 -15.73 6.56 -10.65
CA PHE A 258 -15.16 7.49 -9.66
C PHE A 258 -14.67 8.82 -10.21
N HIS A 259 -14.32 8.89 -11.50
CA HIS A 259 -13.79 10.10 -12.07
C HIS A 259 -14.90 11.14 -12.20
N ARG A 260 -14.68 12.31 -11.61
CA ARG A 260 -15.58 13.45 -11.79
C ARG A 260 -15.05 14.26 -12.99
N PRO A 261 -15.82 14.42 -14.08
CA PRO A 261 -15.40 15.27 -15.18
C PRO A 261 -15.13 16.70 -14.70
N ARG A 262 -14.01 17.31 -15.13
CA ARG A 262 -13.71 18.70 -14.78
C ARG A 262 -14.75 19.61 -15.44
N ARG A 263 -15.09 20.73 -14.78
CA ARG A 263 -16.09 21.67 -15.31
C ARG A 263 -15.70 22.23 -16.69
N GLU A 264 -14.39 22.30 -16.95
CA GLU A 264 -13.79 22.71 -18.22
C GLU A 264 -13.96 21.63 -19.31
N GLU A 265 -13.87 20.34 -18.94
CA GLU A 265 -14.02 19.20 -19.86
C GLU A 265 -15.49 18.96 -20.23
N ALA A 266 -16.41 19.15 -19.27
CA ALA A 266 -17.83 18.98 -19.48
C ALA A 266 -18.64 20.00 -18.65
N PRO A 267 -19.31 20.98 -19.29
CA PRO A 267 -20.27 21.84 -18.62
C PRO A 267 -21.36 20.98 -17.94
N ALA A 268 -21.88 21.40 -16.77
CA ALA A 268 -22.85 20.61 -16.00
C ALA A 268 -24.09 20.15 -16.80
N LYS A 269 -24.47 20.91 -17.83
CA LYS A 269 -25.57 20.59 -18.77
C LYS A 269 -25.29 19.40 -19.70
N ASN A 270 -24.03 19.01 -19.88
CA ASN A 270 -23.59 17.93 -20.76
C ASN A 270 -23.30 16.63 -20.00
N LEU A 271 -23.40 16.65 -18.67
CA LEU A 271 -23.19 15.46 -17.85
C LEU A 271 -24.38 14.50 -17.95
N THR A 272 -24.08 13.22 -18.13
CA THR A 272 -25.03 12.12 -17.97
C THR A 272 -25.65 12.12 -16.56
N ASP A 273 -26.80 11.46 -16.39
CA ASP A 273 -27.43 11.32 -15.08
C ASP A 273 -26.48 10.68 -14.05
N GLU A 274 -25.67 9.73 -14.50
CA GLU A 274 -24.68 9.02 -13.69
C GLU A 274 -23.54 9.94 -13.23
N GLU A 275 -22.93 10.68 -14.16
CA GLU A 275 -21.88 11.65 -13.83
C GLU A 275 -22.39 12.75 -12.90
N ARG A 276 -23.66 13.18 -13.06
CA ARG A 276 -24.29 14.14 -12.14
C ARG A 276 -24.40 13.59 -10.73
N ARG A 277 -24.71 12.30 -10.55
CA ARG A 277 -24.76 11.65 -9.23
C ARG A 277 -23.37 11.60 -8.58
N VAL A 278 -22.34 11.20 -9.33
CA VAL A 278 -20.96 11.17 -8.83
C VAL A 278 -20.50 12.58 -8.46
N ALA A 279 -20.73 13.58 -9.32
CA ALA A 279 -20.38 14.97 -9.04
C ALA A 279 -21.13 15.55 -7.82
N ALA A 280 -22.36 15.12 -7.55
CA ALA A 280 -23.13 15.54 -6.38
C ALA A 280 -22.57 15.00 -5.05
N ILE A 281 -21.95 13.81 -5.08
CA ILE A 281 -21.21 13.23 -3.95
C ILE A 281 -19.85 13.91 -3.82
N LEU A 282 -19.11 14.00 -4.93
CA LEU A 282 -17.76 14.55 -5.02
C LEU A 282 -17.77 16.06 -5.22
N ARG A 283 -18.38 16.80 -4.28
CA ARG A 283 -18.68 18.24 -4.42
C ARG A 283 -17.47 19.14 -4.70
N LYS A 284 -16.30 18.77 -4.20
CA LYS A 284 -15.05 19.54 -4.31
C LYS A 284 -14.15 18.98 -5.42
N PRO A 285 -13.43 19.82 -6.17
CA PRO A 285 -12.40 19.34 -7.09
C PRO A 285 -11.31 18.59 -6.33
N LEU A 286 -10.64 17.66 -7.00
CA LEU A 286 -9.46 17.01 -6.45
C LEU A 286 -8.22 17.89 -6.68
N PRO A 287 -7.24 17.87 -5.77
CA PRO A 287 -5.90 18.34 -6.09
C PRO A 287 -5.33 17.55 -7.26
N ALA A 288 -4.64 18.22 -8.19
CA ALA A 288 -4.06 17.58 -9.38
C ALA A 288 -3.12 16.40 -9.06
N GLU A 289 -2.37 16.48 -7.94
CA GLU A 289 -1.54 15.37 -7.44
C GLU A 289 -2.37 14.11 -7.18
N ILE A 290 -3.49 14.25 -6.47
CA ILE A 290 -4.35 13.11 -6.12
C ILE A 290 -5.10 12.62 -7.35
N GLU A 291 -5.58 13.53 -8.20
CA GLU A 291 -6.25 13.18 -9.44
C GLU A 291 -5.35 12.35 -10.35
N SER A 292 -4.12 12.79 -10.61
CA SER A 292 -3.13 12.03 -11.37
C SER A 292 -2.78 10.70 -10.69
N ALA A 293 -2.57 10.70 -9.37
CA ALA A 293 -2.22 9.48 -8.63
C ALA A 293 -3.35 8.43 -8.54
N LEU A 294 -4.59 8.80 -8.89
CA LEU A 294 -5.73 7.88 -8.95
C LEU A 294 -6.14 7.53 -10.38
N PHE A 295 -6.08 8.49 -11.31
CA PHE A 295 -6.74 8.41 -12.61
C PHE A 295 -5.79 8.56 -13.81
N ASP A 296 -4.49 8.73 -13.61
CA ASP A 296 -3.53 8.39 -14.66
C ASP A 296 -3.47 6.85 -14.80
N TYR A 297 -3.40 6.33 -16.01
CA TYR A 297 -3.41 4.87 -16.21
C TYR A 297 -2.15 4.20 -15.60
N ASP A 298 -0.96 4.66 -15.97
CA ASP A 298 0.30 4.02 -15.59
C ASP A 298 0.77 4.50 -14.21
N ALA A 299 0.90 5.82 -14.03
CA ALA A 299 1.41 6.45 -12.82
C ALA A 299 0.40 6.43 -11.66
N GLY A 300 -0.90 6.28 -11.98
CA GLY A 300 -2.00 6.24 -11.03
C GLY A 300 -2.54 4.84 -10.81
N PHE A 301 -3.40 4.36 -11.71
CA PHE A 301 -4.19 3.14 -11.57
C PHE A 301 -3.34 1.87 -11.46
N LEU A 302 -2.38 1.65 -12.37
CA LEU A 302 -1.49 0.49 -12.30
C LEU A 302 -0.57 0.52 -11.07
N ARG A 303 -0.08 1.70 -10.66
CA ARG A 303 0.61 1.82 -9.35
C ARG A 303 -0.33 1.58 -8.18
N GLY A 304 -1.57 2.01 -8.27
CA GLY A 304 -2.63 1.76 -7.28
C GLY A 304 -2.87 0.26 -7.08
N LEU A 305 -3.04 -0.49 -8.17
CA LEU A 305 -3.20 -1.95 -8.14
C LEU A 305 -1.98 -2.65 -7.53
N GLY A 306 -0.77 -2.21 -7.91
CA GLY A 306 0.47 -2.71 -7.34
C GLY A 306 0.58 -2.45 -5.82
N ARG A 307 0.18 -1.24 -5.38
CA ARG A 307 0.08 -0.89 -3.96
C ARG A 307 -0.90 -1.79 -3.21
N MET A 308 -2.08 -2.05 -3.77
CA MET A 308 -3.03 -2.96 -3.12
C MET A 308 -2.45 -4.37 -3.01
N SER A 309 -1.82 -4.86 -4.06
CA SER A 309 -1.22 -6.20 -4.10
C SER A 309 -0.13 -6.42 -3.04
N LEU A 310 0.60 -5.36 -2.68
CA LEU A 310 1.67 -5.43 -1.66
C LEU A 310 1.19 -5.24 -0.22
N ASN A 311 0.02 -4.64 0.01
CA ASN A 311 -0.40 -4.25 1.36
C ASN A 311 -1.68 -4.97 1.83
N LEU A 312 -2.35 -5.70 0.94
CA LEU A 312 -3.50 -6.51 1.30
C LEU A 312 -3.09 -7.65 2.23
N GLU A 313 -3.67 -7.65 3.41
CA GLU A 313 -3.58 -8.76 4.35
C GLU A 313 -4.58 -9.86 3.94
N ALA A 314 -4.37 -11.11 4.39
CA ALA A 314 -5.11 -12.30 4.00
C ALA A 314 -6.65 -12.17 4.04
N HIS A 315 -7.24 -11.42 4.96
CA HIS A 315 -8.70 -11.21 5.05
C HIS A 315 -9.19 -9.99 4.23
N GLY A 316 -8.31 -9.40 3.44
CA GLY A 316 -8.60 -8.31 2.50
C GLY A 316 -8.56 -6.91 3.13
N GLY A 317 -8.02 -6.80 4.35
CA GLY A 317 -7.85 -5.53 5.04
C GLY A 317 -6.57 -4.81 4.62
N LEU A 318 -6.65 -3.48 4.52
CA LEU A 318 -5.51 -2.57 4.50
C LEU A 318 -5.44 -1.90 5.87
N TYR A 319 -4.26 -1.85 6.46
CA TYR A 319 -4.05 -1.42 7.85
C TYR A 319 -2.91 -0.42 7.92
N THR A 320 -3.10 0.67 8.65
CA THR A 320 -2.16 1.80 8.70
C THR A 320 -0.84 1.42 9.36
N LEU A 321 -0.88 0.84 10.57
CA LEU A 321 0.34 0.49 11.31
C LEU A 321 0.91 -0.83 10.81
N HIS A 322 0.09 -1.86 10.62
CA HIS A 322 0.53 -3.16 10.11
C HIS A 322 1.27 -3.09 8.75
N ALA A 323 0.94 -2.14 7.86
CA ALA A 323 1.68 -1.96 6.59
C ALA A 323 3.14 -1.52 6.75
N HIS A 324 3.62 -1.30 7.98
CA HIS A 324 5.02 -1.06 8.30
C HIS A 324 5.76 -2.34 8.74
N LEU A 325 5.12 -3.50 8.82
CA LEU A 325 5.79 -4.75 9.21
C LEU A 325 6.52 -5.35 8.01
N ASN A 326 7.84 -5.52 8.13
CA ASN A 326 8.66 -6.14 7.10
C ASN A 326 8.68 -7.67 7.19
N HIS A 327 9.18 -8.29 6.12
CA HIS A 327 9.36 -9.73 6.03
C HIS A 327 10.61 -10.24 6.78
N GLY A 328 10.47 -11.37 7.47
CA GLY A 328 11.56 -12.28 7.82
C GLY A 328 11.12 -13.74 7.71
N CYS A 329 11.98 -14.61 7.16
CA CYS A 329 11.72 -16.06 7.08
C CYS A 329 11.72 -16.76 8.46
N ALA A 330 12.22 -16.07 9.49
CA ALA A 330 12.11 -16.43 10.90
C ALA A 330 11.41 -15.26 11.63
N PRO A 331 10.09 -15.12 11.50
CA PRO A 331 9.36 -13.96 12.04
C PRO A 331 9.35 -14.00 13.57
N ASN A 332 9.39 -12.83 14.20
CA ASN A 332 9.20 -12.68 15.65
C ASN A 332 7.80 -12.17 16.02
N VAL A 333 6.96 -11.88 15.02
CA VAL A 333 5.59 -11.39 15.18
C VAL A 333 4.64 -12.17 14.27
N SER A 334 3.40 -12.33 14.72
CA SER A 334 2.31 -12.94 13.95
C SER A 334 1.07 -12.05 13.92
N VAL A 335 0.38 -12.05 12.79
CA VAL A 335 -0.90 -11.35 12.60
C VAL A 335 -2.00 -12.40 12.62
N ARG A 336 -3.07 -12.14 13.39
CA ARG A 336 -4.15 -13.10 13.64
C ARG A 336 -5.51 -12.40 13.66
N HIS A 337 -6.55 -13.07 13.17
CA HIS A 337 -7.93 -12.65 13.34
C HIS A 337 -8.56 -13.44 14.49
N LEU A 338 -8.40 -12.93 15.72
CA LEU A 338 -8.89 -13.63 16.91
C LEU A 338 -10.36 -13.33 17.22
N ASP A 339 -10.89 -12.19 16.78
CA ASP A 339 -12.30 -11.86 16.94
C ASP A 339 -13.12 -12.49 15.80
N GLN A 340 -13.72 -13.64 16.11
CA GLN A 340 -14.56 -14.40 15.18
C GLN A 340 -16.06 -14.05 15.28
N ARG A 341 -16.44 -13.06 16.09
CA ARG A 341 -17.85 -12.78 16.39
C ARG A 341 -18.32 -11.38 15.99
N HIS A 342 -17.48 -10.35 16.15
CA HIS A 342 -17.93 -8.96 16.01
C HIS A 342 -17.04 -8.10 15.09
N ALA A 343 -15.84 -8.57 14.75
CA ALA A 343 -14.90 -7.86 13.90
C ALA A 343 -13.96 -8.83 13.17
N LEU A 344 -14.48 -9.57 12.19
CA LEU A 344 -13.71 -10.59 11.44
C LEU A 344 -12.51 -10.00 10.68
N SER A 345 -12.56 -8.70 10.37
CA SER A 345 -11.48 -7.94 9.75
C SER A 345 -10.58 -7.20 10.73
N ARG A 346 -10.71 -7.40 12.04
CA ARG A 346 -9.76 -6.82 13.01
C ARG A 346 -8.57 -7.75 13.15
N ILE A 347 -7.38 -7.18 12.99
CA ILE A 347 -6.14 -7.92 13.26
C ILE A 347 -5.72 -7.77 14.72
N THR A 348 -5.12 -8.84 15.23
CA THR A 348 -4.38 -8.89 16.49
C THR A 348 -2.94 -9.24 16.18
N VAL A 349 -2.02 -8.36 16.54
CA VAL A 349 -0.59 -8.57 16.30
C VAL A 349 0.04 -9.10 17.58
N LYS A 350 0.67 -10.28 17.52
CA LYS A 350 1.22 -11.00 18.68
C LYS A 350 2.69 -11.32 18.51
N ALA A 351 3.46 -11.22 19.59
CA ALA A 351 4.84 -11.66 19.62
C ALA A 351 4.93 -13.19 19.60
N LEU A 352 5.78 -13.74 18.72
CA LEU A 352 6.11 -15.16 18.63
C LEU A 352 7.30 -15.54 19.53
N ALA A 353 8.13 -14.57 19.88
CA ALA A 353 9.31 -14.71 20.72
C ALA A 353 9.48 -13.48 21.62
N ASP A 354 10.40 -13.53 22.57
CA ASP A 354 10.81 -12.34 23.33
C ASP A 354 11.48 -11.33 22.39
N ILE A 355 11.00 -10.08 22.39
CA ILE A 355 11.52 -8.98 21.55
C ILE A 355 12.16 -7.92 22.47
N LYS A 356 13.41 -7.56 22.17
CA LYS A 356 14.18 -6.55 22.92
C LYS A 356 13.91 -5.14 22.35
N PRO A 357 14.07 -4.08 23.16
CA PRO A 357 14.06 -2.71 22.64
C PRO A 357 15.05 -2.56 21.46
N GLY A 358 14.64 -1.84 20.42
CA GLY A 358 15.38 -1.61 19.19
C GLY A 358 15.33 -2.76 18.18
N GLN A 359 14.79 -3.95 18.53
CA GLN A 359 14.60 -5.02 17.57
C GLN A 359 13.43 -4.73 16.63
N GLU A 360 13.61 -5.03 15.35
CA GLU A 360 12.57 -4.91 14.35
C GLU A 360 11.50 -5.99 14.53
N LEU A 361 10.25 -5.61 14.33
CA LEU A 361 9.11 -6.51 14.27
C LEU A 361 8.96 -7.02 12.84
N LEU A 362 9.06 -8.34 12.67
CA LEU A 362 9.05 -9.02 11.39
C LEU A 362 7.92 -10.05 11.34
N ILE A 363 7.14 -9.99 10.27
CA ILE A 363 6.16 -11.01 9.89
C ILE A 363 6.70 -11.85 8.74
N THR A 364 5.97 -12.88 8.34
CA THR A 364 6.28 -13.63 7.11
C THR A 364 5.25 -13.30 6.03
N TYR A 365 5.72 -13.12 4.80
CA TYR A 365 4.89 -12.81 3.63
C TYR A 365 4.58 -14.07 2.81
N VAL A 366 5.34 -15.13 3.07
CA VAL A 366 5.26 -16.43 2.42
C VAL A 366 5.16 -17.51 3.50
N ASN A 367 4.87 -18.75 3.11
CA ASN A 367 4.84 -19.84 4.08
C ASN A 367 6.26 -20.06 4.67
N PRO A 368 6.48 -19.86 5.98
CA PRO A 368 7.80 -20.05 6.57
C PRO A 368 8.17 -21.54 6.71
N ALA A 369 7.22 -22.46 6.56
CA ALA A 369 7.47 -23.90 6.64
C ALA A 369 8.14 -24.48 5.38
N THR A 370 8.16 -23.75 4.27
CA THR A 370 8.74 -24.22 3.01
C THR A 370 10.26 -24.01 2.96
N GLY A 371 10.93 -24.72 2.03
CA GLY A 371 12.38 -24.67 1.86
C GLY A 371 12.87 -23.35 1.23
N TYR A 372 14.20 -23.14 1.25
CA TYR A 372 14.84 -21.91 0.75
C TYR A 372 14.38 -21.53 -0.66
N ALA A 373 14.48 -22.43 -1.64
CA ALA A 373 14.15 -22.17 -3.03
C ALA A 373 12.68 -21.73 -3.22
N GLU A 374 11.75 -22.41 -2.56
CA GLU A 374 10.32 -22.11 -2.64
C GLU A 374 10.00 -20.75 -2.01
N ARG A 375 10.59 -20.43 -0.85
CA ARG A 375 10.44 -19.10 -0.23
C ARG A 375 11.02 -18.00 -1.12
N ARG A 376 12.19 -18.24 -1.73
CA ARG A 376 12.83 -17.29 -2.66
C ARG A 376 11.95 -17.01 -3.86
N ALA A 377 11.43 -18.06 -4.50
CA ALA A 377 10.51 -17.93 -5.63
C ALA A 377 9.20 -17.21 -5.24
N ALA A 378 8.59 -17.58 -4.10
CA ALA A 378 7.37 -16.93 -3.62
C ALA A 378 7.57 -15.44 -3.27
N LEU A 379 8.78 -15.07 -2.82
CA LEU A 379 9.15 -13.69 -2.52
C LEU A 379 9.42 -12.85 -3.78
N GLU A 380 9.61 -13.45 -4.95
CA GLU A 380 9.73 -12.71 -6.21
C GLU A 380 8.50 -11.84 -6.43
N ALA A 381 7.30 -12.31 -6.11
CA ALA A 381 6.05 -11.53 -6.19
C ALA A 381 6.04 -10.25 -5.32
N TRP A 382 6.97 -10.11 -4.39
CA TRP A 382 7.10 -8.96 -3.51
C TRP A 382 8.18 -7.97 -3.98
N GLY A 383 8.95 -8.29 -5.03
CA GLY A 383 9.93 -7.37 -5.62
C GLY A 383 11.18 -7.12 -4.76
N PHE A 384 11.51 -8.02 -3.84
CA PHE A 384 12.74 -7.91 -3.05
C PHE A 384 13.40 -9.27 -2.83
N VAL A 385 14.70 -9.22 -2.49
CA VAL A 385 15.51 -10.37 -2.15
C VAL A 385 15.65 -10.43 -0.63
N CYS A 386 15.06 -11.43 0.03
CA CYS A 386 15.24 -11.59 1.47
C CYS A 386 16.70 -11.95 1.81
N GLN A 387 17.28 -11.20 2.74
CA GLN A 387 18.64 -11.36 3.26
C GLN A 387 18.64 -11.69 4.78
N CYS A 388 17.55 -12.24 5.30
CA CYS A 388 17.50 -12.61 6.72
C CYS A 388 18.52 -13.72 7.05
N ALA A 389 18.88 -13.87 8.33
CA ALA A 389 19.86 -14.85 8.79
C ALA A 389 19.57 -16.28 8.28
N ARG A 390 18.30 -16.69 8.28
CA ARG A 390 17.87 -18.00 7.76
C ARG A 390 18.14 -18.16 6.26
N CYS A 391 17.87 -17.13 5.45
CA CYS A 391 18.16 -17.16 4.01
C CYS A 391 19.67 -17.13 3.74
N ALA A 392 20.43 -16.35 4.52
CA ALA A 392 21.89 -16.32 4.41
C ALA A 392 22.52 -17.68 4.79
N GLU A 393 21.94 -18.39 5.74
CA GLU A 393 22.36 -19.73 6.12
C GLU A 393 21.98 -20.78 5.08
N GLU A 394 20.69 -20.93 4.77
CA GLU A 394 20.19 -21.95 3.84
C GLU A 394 20.67 -21.74 2.40
N GLY A 395 21.00 -20.49 2.01
CA GLY A 395 21.46 -20.15 0.67
C GLY A 395 22.96 -20.39 0.42
N ARG A 396 23.77 -20.67 1.45
CA ARG A 396 25.24 -20.84 1.30
C ARG A 396 25.61 -21.98 0.37
N ASP A 397 24.93 -23.12 0.52
CA ASP A 397 25.21 -24.35 -0.23
C ASP A 397 24.10 -24.68 -1.24
N TRP A 398 23.20 -23.73 -1.51
CA TRP A 398 22.09 -23.96 -2.42
C TRP A 398 22.53 -23.86 -3.88
N ALA A 399 22.39 -24.96 -4.63
CA ALA A 399 22.49 -24.97 -6.08
C ALA A 399 21.09 -25.10 -6.71
N PRO A 400 20.80 -24.35 -7.79
CA PRO A 400 19.56 -24.58 -8.55
C PRO A 400 19.55 -26.02 -9.08
N PRO A 401 18.37 -26.68 -9.11
CA PRO A 401 18.24 -27.97 -9.78
C PRO A 401 18.74 -27.83 -11.24
N ALA A 402 19.47 -28.82 -11.74
CA ALA A 402 19.83 -28.86 -13.15
C ALA A 402 18.54 -28.79 -13.99
N GLU A 403 18.49 -27.88 -14.97
CA GLU A 403 17.37 -27.88 -15.91
C GLU A 403 17.32 -29.24 -16.61
N PRO A 404 16.14 -29.89 -16.70
CA PRO A 404 16.04 -31.13 -17.46
C PRO A 404 16.43 -30.85 -18.92
N GLU A 405 17.50 -31.51 -19.39
CA GLU A 405 17.97 -31.43 -20.77
C GLU A 405 16.81 -31.74 -21.73
N GLY A 406 16.52 -30.83 -22.66
CA GLY A 406 15.56 -31.03 -23.76
C GLY A 406 14.22 -30.29 -23.68
N LEU A 407 13.91 -29.54 -22.62
CA LEU A 407 12.69 -28.72 -22.54
C LEU A 407 12.86 -27.28 -23.06
N GLY A 408 14.10 -26.80 -23.18
CA GLY A 408 14.41 -25.47 -23.73
C GLY A 408 14.05 -25.34 -25.21
N ASP A 409 14.27 -26.39 -25.99
CA ASP A 409 13.91 -26.43 -27.42
C ASP A 409 12.39 -26.46 -27.61
N LEU A 410 11.66 -27.27 -26.82
CA LEU A 410 10.20 -27.35 -26.93
C LEU A 410 9.52 -26.02 -26.54
N ALA A 411 10.03 -25.34 -25.51
CA ALA A 411 9.55 -24.03 -25.10
C ALA A 411 9.86 -22.93 -26.14
N SER A 412 10.98 -23.06 -26.86
CA SER A 412 11.36 -22.15 -27.94
C SER A 412 10.53 -22.40 -29.21
N GLU A 413 10.25 -23.66 -29.55
CA GLU A 413 9.36 -24.06 -30.65
C GLU A 413 7.90 -23.68 -30.39
N LEU A 414 7.40 -23.84 -29.14
CA LEU A 414 6.05 -23.40 -28.76
C LEU A 414 5.90 -21.88 -28.82
N LYS A 415 6.94 -21.11 -28.45
CA LYS A 415 6.95 -19.64 -28.60
C LYS A 415 6.95 -19.20 -30.06
N ALA A 416 7.72 -19.89 -30.91
CA ALA A 416 7.75 -19.65 -32.35
C ALA A 416 6.41 -20.02 -33.04
N GLY A 417 5.74 -21.08 -32.58
CA GLY A 417 4.44 -21.53 -33.09
C GLY A 417 3.23 -20.70 -32.61
N LEU A 418 3.35 -20.01 -31.47
CA LEU A 418 2.29 -19.18 -30.89
C LEU A 418 2.48 -17.68 -31.14
N GLY A 419 3.53 -17.27 -31.87
CA GLY A 419 3.75 -15.88 -32.27
C GLY A 419 4.11 -14.93 -31.12
N VAL A 420 4.67 -15.46 -30.03
CA VAL A 420 5.13 -14.67 -28.88
C VAL A 420 6.66 -14.63 -28.92
N MET A 421 7.22 -13.55 -29.49
CA MET A 421 8.64 -13.18 -29.33
C MET A 421 8.83 -12.28 -28.12
#